data_AF-A0A5R8YU95-F1
#
_entry.id   AF-A0A5R8YU95-F1
#
_cell.length_a   1.000
_cell.length_b   1.000
_cell.length_c   1.000
_cell.angle_alpha   90.00
_cell.angle_beta   90.00
_cell.angle_gamma   90.00
#
_symmetry.space_group_name_H-M   'P 1'
#
loop_
_entity.id
_entity.type
_entity.pdbx_description
1 polymer ?
#
loop_
_entity_poly.entity_id
_entity_poly.type
_entity_poly.pdbx_seq_one_letter_code
_entity_poly.pdbx_strand_id
1 'polypeptide(L)'
;MALFPDHLLNDALAFLRRISGAEPADARRLLDDLRAAHPNVPMRLVWQRDHPGGSHHYDLLIPAPDGTVSVAFAPARAVPWPLRGSQSAGEQVVVRVDGADVRMEQAMAVLDGLWGDSSLAVRLVNAALVEQELEREPVELTAEELQEAMDAFRRARGLLTVRATRDWMTERGLDHAALEVIVHQEAAIARLRRRVAGEDAAGLFAADPGGHDRLSVMRLRYPHLEAARAAAARLRAEDARAAIFAKAAEEAFEYGADVRPALVYRRELGPEAAGAGAGDVVAGSGPEPLVTCVLEVRPAVLDDETRQAIENRIFDDWLARRRAEASVEWMWGTARRTGSVTRALRVPDGSHGASEASPAAGG
;
A
#
# COMPACT_ATOMS: atom_id res chain seq x y z
N MET A 1 -12.67 26.40 -51.11
CA MET A 1 -12.19 25.07 -51.56
C MET A 1 -12.84 24.05 -50.66
N ALA A 2 -13.52 23.02 -51.18
CA ALA A 2 -14.14 22.02 -50.31
C ALA A 2 -13.04 21.30 -49.52
N LEU A 3 -13.18 21.25 -48.19
CA LEU A 3 -12.20 20.64 -47.29
C LEU A 3 -12.05 19.13 -47.52
N PHE A 4 -13.06 18.50 -48.12
CA PHE A 4 -13.10 17.07 -48.40
C PHE A 4 -13.75 16.78 -49.77
N PRO A 5 -13.45 15.62 -50.39
CA PRO A 5 -14.19 15.13 -51.55
C PRO A 5 -15.69 15.01 -51.25
N ASP A 6 -16.51 15.17 -52.29
CA ASP A 6 -17.95 14.95 -52.18
C ASP A 6 -18.21 13.54 -51.61
N HIS A 7 -19.04 13.47 -50.56
CA HIS A 7 -19.47 12.26 -49.83
C HIS A 7 -18.52 11.64 -48.77
N LEU A 8 -17.25 12.06 -48.65
CA LEU A 8 -16.31 11.43 -47.71
C LEU A 8 -16.84 11.35 -46.26
N LEU A 9 -17.38 12.44 -45.72
CA LEU A 9 -17.87 12.46 -44.34
C LEU A 9 -19.09 11.55 -44.14
N ASN A 10 -19.96 11.44 -45.15
CA ASN A 10 -21.12 10.55 -45.09
C ASN A 10 -20.67 9.08 -45.11
N ASP A 11 -19.69 8.75 -45.94
CA ASP A 11 -19.12 7.40 -46.01
C ASP A 11 -18.37 7.03 -44.73
N ALA A 12 -17.62 7.98 -44.16
CA ALA A 12 -16.95 7.83 -42.87
C ALA A 12 -17.96 7.56 -41.73
N LEU A 13 -19.07 8.31 -41.68
CA LEU A 13 -20.13 8.09 -40.68
C LEU A 13 -20.83 6.74 -40.89
N ALA A 14 -21.13 6.36 -42.13
CA ALA A 14 -21.70 5.06 -42.44
C ALA A 14 -20.77 3.91 -42.03
N PHE A 15 -19.47 4.07 -42.28
CA PHE A 15 -18.43 3.15 -41.84
C PHE A 15 -18.38 3.01 -40.31
N LEU A 16 -18.29 4.11 -39.57
CA LEU A 16 -18.23 4.09 -38.10
C LEU A 16 -19.47 3.45 -37.46
N ARG A 17 -20.66 3.67 -38.02
CA ARG A 17 -21.90 3.01 -37.58
C ARG A 17 -21.82 1.50 -37.78
N ARG A 18 -21.30 1.05 -38.92
CA ARG A 18 -21.15 -0.37 -39.28
C ARG A 18 -20.17 -1.12 -38.37
N ILE A 19 -19.07 -0.48 -37.95
CA ILE A 19 -18.05 -1.12 -37.10
C ILE A 19 -18.30 -1.01 -35.60
N SER A 20 -19.39 -0.37 -35.16
CA SER A 20 -19.67 -0.04 -33.75
C SER A 20 -19.77 -1.23 -32.77
N GLY A 21 -19.73 -2.46 -33.26
CA GLY A 21 -19.64 -3.69 -32.45
C GLY A 21 -18.65 -4.71 -33.01
N ALA A 22 -17.77 -4.29 -33.93
CA ALA A 22 -16.75 -5.16 -34.49
C ALA A 22 -15.54 -5.25 -33.55
N GLU A 23 -14.75 -6.32 -33.69
CA GLU A 23 -13.43 -6.41 -33.07
C GLU A 23 -12.41 -5.53 -33.82
N PRO A 24 -11.33 -5.05 -33.17
CA PRO A 24 -10.34 -4.17 -33.79
C PRO A 24 -9.73 -4.71 -35.08
N ALA A 25 -9.49 -6.03 -35.16
CA ALA A 25 -8.97 -6.67 -36.36
C ALA A 25 -9.96 -6.60 -37.53
N ASP A 26 -11.26 -6.77 -37.27
CA ASP A 26 -12.32 -6.73 -38.28
C ASP A 26 -12.58 -5.31 -38.75
N ALA A 27 -12.64 -4.36 -37.81
CA ALA A 27 -12.77 -2.95 -38.11
C ALA A 27 -11.61 -2.43 -38.98
N ARG A 28 -10.39 -2.93 -38.74
CA ARG A 28 -9.21 -2.62 -39.56
C ARG A 28 -9.36 -3.12 -41.01
N ARG A 29 -9.88 -4.33 -41.21
CA ARG A 29 -10.12 -4.88 -42.56
C ARG A 29 -11.19 -4.08 -43.31
N LEU A 30 -12.27 -3.72 -42.63
CA LEU A 30 -13.37 -2.93 -43.22
C LEU A 30 -12.94 -1.48 -43.57
N LEU A 31 -11.88 -0.97 -42.96
CA LEU A 31 -11.31 0.33 -43.29
C LEU A 31 -10.70 0.34 -44.70
N ASP A 32 -10.18 -0.79 -45.17
CA ASP A 32 -9.55 -0.87 -46.48
C ASP A 32 -10.56 -0.68 -47.62
N ASP A 33 -11.82 -1.10 -47.44
CA ASP A 33 -12.93 -0.79 -48.36
C ASP A 33 -13.18 0.72 -48.46
N LEU A 34 -13.17 1.42 -47.32
CA LEU A 34 -13.37 2.86 -47.28
C LEU A 34 -12.19 3.61 -47.93
N ARG A 35 -10.97 3.13 -47.72
CA ARG A 35 -9.77 3.67 -48.38
C ARG A 35 -9.78 3.42 -49.88
N ALA A 36 -10.27 2.28 -50.34
CA ALA A 36 -10.40 1.99 -51.76
C ALA A 36 -11.40 2.92 -52.46
N ALA A 37 -12.48 3.30 -51.76
CA ALA A 37 -13.44 4.29 -52.25
C ALA A 37 -12.88 5.72 -52.27
N HIS A 38 -11.89 6.02 -51.42
CA HIS A 38 -11.27 7.34 -51.26
C HIS A 38 -9.73 7.27 -51.29
N PRO A 39 -9.10 6.86 -52.42
CA PRO A 39 -7.70 6.46 -52.47
C PRO A 39 -6.70 7.59 -52.17
N ASN A 40 -7.10 8.85 -52.37
CA ASN A 40 -6.26 10.02 -52.15
C ASN A 40 -6.42 10.63 -50.75
N VAL A 41 -7.21 10.01 -49.87
CA VAL A 41 -7.46 10.51 -48.53
C VAL A 41 -6.81 9.58 -47.51
N PRO A 42 -5.73 10.01 -46.83
CA PRO A 42 -5.17 9.22 -45.75
C PRO A 42 -6.20 9.10 -44.62
N MET A 43 -6.34 7.90 -44.06
CA MET A 43 -7.26 7.63 -42.97
C MET A 43 -6.58 6.74 -41.93
N ARG A 44 -6.75 7.06 -40.65
CA ARG A 44 -6.28 6.25 -39.53
C ARG A 44 -7.43 5.96 -38.59
N LEU A 45 -7.67 4.68 -38.36
CA LEU A 45 -8.60 4.23 -37.33
C LEU A 45 -7.87 4.08 -36.00
N VAL A 46 -8.36 4.76 -34.98
CA VAL A 46 -7.95 4.57 -33.58
C VAL A 46 -9.12 4.00 -32.80
N TRP A 47 -8.82 3.26 -31.73
CA TRP A 47 -9.83 2.64 -30.90
C TRP A 47 -9.44 2.62 -29.44
N GLN A 48 -10.46 2.58 -28.58
CA GLN A 48 -10.33 2.45 -27.12
C GLN A 48 -11.37 1.45 -26.60
N ARG A 49 -11.09 0.89 -25.42
CA ARG A 49 -12.02 0.02 -24.66
C ARG A 49 -12.32 0.66 -23.30
N ASP A 50 -13.59 0.65 -22.89
CA ASP A 50 -14.05 1.31 -21.66
C ASP A 50 -13.58 0.64 -20.37
N HIS A 51 -13.51 -0.70 -20.35
CA HIS A 51 -13.04 -1.51 -19.23
C HIS A 51 -12.60 -2.90 -19.74
N PRO A 52 -11.88 -3.73 -18.96
CA PRO A 52 -11.63 -5.12 -19.33
C PRO A 52 -12.96 -5.85 -19.64
N GLY A 53 -13.10 -6.40 -20.85
CA GLY A 53 -14.33 -7.04 -21.35
C GLY A 53 -15.43 -6.09 -21.88
N GLY A 54 -15.18 -4.79 -21.94
CA GLY A 54 -16.13 -3.79 -22.45
C GLY A 54 -16.15 -3.66 -23.98
N SER A 55 -17.10 -2.87 -24.50
CA SER A 55 -17.23 -2.60 -25.95
C SER A 55 -16.07 -1.75 -26.50
N HIS A 56 -15.74 -1.96 -27.77
CA HIS A 56 -14.79 -1.14 -28.52
C HIS A 56 -15.45 0.10 -29.10
N HIS A 57 -14.71 1.22 -29.08
CA HIS A 57 -15.13 2.49 -29.68
C HIS A 57 -14.07 2.95 -30.66
N TYR A 58 -14.52 3.56 -31.75
CA TYR A 58 -13.69 3.86 -32.91
C TYR A 58 -13.80 5.32 -33.32
N ASP A 59 -12.64 5.92 -33.59
CA ASP A 59 -12.52 7.25 -34.17
C ASP A 59 -11.73 7.15 -35.47
N LEU A 60 -12.27 7.77 -36.52
CA LEU A 60 -11.60 7.89 -37.80
C LEU A 60 -10.90 9.25 -37.88
N LEU A 61 -9.58 9.20 -37.95
CA LEU A 61 -8.73 10.38 -38.12
C LEU A 61 -8.43 10.57 -39.60
N ILE A 62 -8.74 11.77 -40.10
CA ILE A 62 -8.53 12.20 -41.48
C ILE A 62 -7.58 13.40 -41.43
N PRO A 63 -6.28 13.21 -41.75
CA PRO A 63 -5.32 14.30 -41.83
C PRO A 63 -5.71 15.31 -42.91
N ALA A 64 -5.56 16.59 -42.61
CA ALA A 64 -5.74 17.73 -43.51
C ALA A 64 -4.48 18.64 -43.45
N PRO A 65 -4.25 19.53 -44.44
CA PRO A 65 -3.05 20.37 -44.47
C PRO A 65 -2.89 21.29 -43.25
N ASP A 66 -3.99 21.71 -42.63
CA ASP A 66 -4.06 22.63 -41.50
C ASP A 66 -4.44 21.94 -40.18
N GLY A 67 -4.56 20.62 -40.16
CA GLY A 67 -4.92 19.90 -38.94
C GLY A 67 -5.33 18.44 -39.17
N THR A 68 -6.16 17.92 -38.27
CA THR A 68 -6.72 16.57 -38.38
C THR A 68 -8.18 16.63 -37.99
N VAL A 69 -9.04 16.08 -38.86
CA VAL A 69 -10.46 15.90 -38.56
C VAL A 69 -10.65 14.55 -37.91
N SER A 70 -11.24 14.55 -36.71
CA SER A 70 -11.70 13.33 -36.05
C SER A 70 -13.20 13.16 -36.27
N VAL A 71 -13.60 12.00 -36.77
CA VAL A 71 -15.00 11.60 -36.90
C VAL A 71 -15.24 10.43 -35.96
N ALA A 72 -16.22 10.57 -35.08
CA ALA A 72 -16.59 9.55 -34.12
C ALA A 72 -18.11 9.32 -34.16
N PHE A 73 -18.53 8.08 -33.91
CA PHE A 73 -19.94 7.72 -33.74
C PHE A 73 -20.14 7.05 -32.39
N ALA A 74 -20.97 7.64 -31.54
CA ALA A 74 -21.42 7.03 -30.30
C ALA A 74 -22.84 6.49 -30.47
N PRO A 75 -23.07 5.17 -30.38
CA PRO A 75 -24.42 4.64 -30.28
C PRO A 75 -25.09 5.13 -28.98
N ALA A 76 -26.42 5.09 -28.91
CA ALA A 76 -27.18 5.58 -27.74
C ALA A 76 -26.76 4.97 -26.38
N ARG A 77 -26.15 3.77 -26.41
CA ARG A 77 -25.60 3.06 -25.25
C ARG A 77 -24.22 3.56 -24.80
N ALA A 78 -23.62 4.52 -25.49
CA ALA A 78 -22.23 4.91 -25.33
C ALA A 78 -22.09 6.43 -25.18
N VAL A 79 -21.09 6.87 -24.43
CA VAL A 79 -20.78 8.29 -24.22
C VAL A 79 -20.00 8.83 -25.44
N PRO A 80 -20.30 10.01 -26.00
CA PRO A 80 -19.48 10.60 -27.06
C PRO A 80 -18.03 10.85 -26.63
N TRP A 81 -17.05 10.60 -27.51
CA TRP A 81 -15.61 10.73 -27.23
C TRP A 81 -15.20 12.03 -26.52
N PRO A 82 -15.68 13.24 -26.92
CA PRO A 82 -15.32 14.48 -26.23
C PRO A 82 -15.73 14.52 -24.76
N LEU A 83 -16.67 13.67 -24.34
CA LEU A 83 -17.17 13.56 -22.98
C LEU A 83 -16.53 12.41 -22.19
N ARG A 84 -15.68 11.59 -22.82
CA ARG A 84 -15.04 10.44 -22.16
C ARG A 84 -13.80 10.83 -21.37
N GLY A 85 -13.02 11.81 -21.84
CA GLY A 85 -11.89 12.37 -21.11
C GLY A 85 -12.29 13.30 -19.96
N SER A 86 -13.55 13.77 -19.92
CA SER A 86 -14.09 14.57 -18.83
C SER A 86 -14.84 13.74 -17.78
N GLN A 87 -15.25 12.52 -18.12
CA GLN A 87 -15.91 11.58 -17.21
C GLN A 87 -15.51 10.14 -17.54
N SER A 88 -14.39 9.67 -16.98
CA SER A 88 -14.25 8.23 -16.80
C SER A 88 -15.15 7.81 -15.64
N ALA A 89 -16.38 7.43 -15.95
CA ALA A 89 -17.33 6.91 -14.97
C ALA A 89 -16.85 5.58 -14.33
N GLY A 90 -15.85 4.92 -14.93
CA GLY A 90 -15.14 3.77 -14.34
C GLY A 90 -13.99 4.15 -13.40
N GLU A 91 -13.36 5.32 -13.58
CA GLU A 91 -12.33 5.83 -12.66
C GLU A 91 -12.94 6.58 -11.46
N GLN A 92 -14.21 6.92 -11.52
CA GLN A 92 -14.89 7.69 -10.47
C GLN A 92 -15.78 6.85 -9.56
N VAL A 93 -16.03 5.56 -9.82
CA VAL A 93 -16.81 4.70 -8.92
C VAL A 93 -15.85 3.71 -8.24
N VAL A 94 -15.62 3.92 -6.95
CA VAL A 94 -14.67 3.14 -6.15
C VAL A 94 -15.30 1.84 -5.65
N VAL A 95 -16.58 1.88 -5.30
CA VAL A 95 -17.35 0.69 -4.92
C VAL A 95 -18.82 0.91 -5.22
N ARG A 96 -19.54 -0.16 -5.59
CA ARG A 96 -20.99 -0.16 -5.71
C ARG A 96 -21.58 -1.06 -4.63
N VAL A 97 -22.44 -0.50 -3.77
CA VAL A 97 -23.12 -1.22 -2.69
C VAL A 97 -24.62 -1.16 -2.95
N ASP A 98 -25.26 -2.31 -3.16
CA ASP A 98 -26.70 -2.42 -3.45
C ASP A 98 -27.20 -1.51 -4.60
N GLY A 99 -26.36 -1.31 -5.61
CA GLY A 99 -26.65 -0.45 -6.76
C GLY A 99 -26.37 1.04 -6.54
N ALA A 100 -25.95 1.45 -5.34
CA ALA A 100 -25.47 2.80 -5.07
C ALA A 100 -23.96 2.92 -5.38
N ASP A 101 -23.62 3.90 -6.21
CA ASP A 101 -22.24 4.20 -6.55
C ASP A 101 -21.59 5.05 -5.46
N VAL A 102 -20.53 4.52 -4.84
CA VAL A 102 -19.59 5.31 -4.04
C VAL A 102 -18.58 5.91 -4.99
N ARG A 103 -18.62 7.23 -5.11
CA ARG A 103 -17.72 7.93 -6.00
C ARG A 103 -16.36 8.16 -5.39
N MET A 104 -15.34 8.44 -6.20
CA MET A 104 -14.01 8.79 -5.74
C MET A 104 -14.07 9.96 -4.76
N GLU A 105 -14.90 10.99 -4.98
CA GLU A 105 -14.99 12.10 -4.00
C GLU A 105 -15.55 11.64 -2.64
N GLN A 106 -16.48 10.69 -2.64
CA GLN A 106 -17.04 10.10 -1.42
C GLN A 106 -16.04 9.16 -0.74
N ALA A 107 -15.28 8.39 -1.53
CA ALA A 107 -14.17 7.58 -1.02
C ALA A 107 -13.08 8.48 -0.43
N MET A 108 -12.73 9.60 -1.07
CA MET A 108 -11.80 10.60 -0.55
C MET A 108 -12.30 11.23 0.75
N ALA A 109 -13.62 11.44 0.89
CA ALA A 109 -14.22 11.91 2.14
C ALA A 109 -14.21 10.86 3.26
N VAL A 110 -14.24 9.55 2.94
CA VAL A 110 -14.01 8.48 3.93
C VAL A 110 -12.52 8.36 4.26
N LEU A 111 -11.66 8.57 3.27
CA LEU A 111 -10.22 8.72 3.43
C LEU A 111 -9.84 10.00 4.17
N ASP A 112 -10.76 10.90 4.53
CA ASP A 112 -10.44 11.97 5.49
C ASP A 112 -10.01 11.43 6.85
N GLY A 113 -10.34 10.16 7.18
CA GLY A 113 -9.77 9.44 8.32
C GLY A 113 -8.24 9.30 8.26
N LEU A 114 -7.64 9.37 7.06
CA LEU A 114 -6.18 9.40 6.86
C LEU A 114 -5.52 10.61 7.51
N TRP A 115 -6.24 11.72 7.66
CA TRP A 115 -5.67 12.92 8.29
C TRP A 115 -5.59 12.80 9.81
N GLY A 116 -6.35 11.88 10.41
CA GLY A 116 -6.30 11.60 11.85
C GLY A 116 -5.23 10.58 12.24
N ASP A 117 -4.81 9.74 11.29
CA ASP A 117 -3.79 8.70 11.50
C ASP A 117 -2.64 8.85 10.49
N SER A 118 -1.55 9.44 10.96
CA SER A 118 -0.33 9.64 10.16
C SER A 118 0.29 8.33 9.69
N SER A 119 -0.03 7.18 10.29
CA SER A 119 0.54 5.88 9.91
C SER A 119 0.18 5.49 8.48
N LEU A 120 -1.04 5.77 8.02
CA LEU A 120 -1.46 5.43 6.66
C LEU A 120 -0.85 6.39 5.63
N ALA A 121 -0.66 7.66 6.00
CA ALA A 121 0.10 8.62 5.20
C ALA A 121 1.58 8.19 5.07
N VAL A 122 2.22 7.75 6.16
CA VAL A 122 3.59 7.19 6.14
C VAL A 122 3.66 5.99 5.21
N ARG A 123 2.70 5.06 5.30
CA ARG A 123 2.65 3.87 4.43
C ARG A 123 2.53 4.23 2.95
N LEU A 124 1.69 5.21 2.61
CA LEU A 124 1.52 5.66 1.22
C LEU A 124 2.81 6.28 0.67
N VAL A 125 3.43 7.18 1.44
CA VAL A 125 4.69 7.82 1.03
C VAL A 125 5.82 6.81 0.95
N ASN A 126 5.93 5.87 1.89
CA ASN A 126 6.92 4.79 1.83
C ASN A 126 6.72 3.92 0.58
N ALA A 127 5.48 3.57 0.22
CA ALA A 127 5.20 2.81 -1.00
C ALA A 127 5.67 3.55 -2.26
N ALA A 128 5.38 4.85 -2.36
CA ALA A 128 5.84 5.68 -3.48
C ALA A 128 7.38 5.80 -3.53
N LEU A 129 8.05 5.94 -2.39
CA LEU A 129 9.52 5.99 -2.33
C LEU A 129 10.15 4.66 -2.77
N VAL A 130 9.56 3.53 -2.37
CA VAL A 130 9.99 2.20 -2.81
C VAL A 130 9.82 2.03 -4.31
N GLU A 131 8.66 2.43 -4.84
CA GLU A 131 8.39 2.37 -6.28
C GLU A 131 9.38 3.22 -7.09
N GLN A 132 9.68 4.45 -6.64
CA GLN A 132 10.68 5.31 -7.27
C GLN A 132 12.08 4.67 -7.29
N GLU A 133 12.51 4.01 -6.21
CA GLU A 133 13.80 3.31 -6.22
C GLU A 133 13.81 2.11 -7.15
N LEU A 134 12.71 1.36 -7.21
CA LEU A 134 12.57 0.24 -8.13
C LEU A 134 12.48 0.69 -9.59
N GLU A 135 11.95 1.88 -9.88
CA GLU A 135 11.96 2.44 -11.23
C GLU A 135 13.36 2.94 -11.64
N ARG A 136 14.09 3.57 -10.70
CA ARG A 136 15.47 4.02 -10.94
C ARG A 136 16.43 2.86 -11.17
N GLU A 137 16.31 1.81 -10.37
CA GLU A 137 17.10 0.60 -10.49
C GLU A 137 16.20 -0.64 -10.46
N PRO A 138 15.66 -1.01 -11.64
CA PRO A 138 14.78 -2.16 -11.79
C PRO A 138 15.41 -3.45 -11.27
N VAL A 139 14.61 -4.23 -10.57
CA VAL A 139 14.96 -5.57 -10.13
C VAL A 139 14.34 -6.55 -11.12
N GLU A 140 15.18 -7.11 -11.98
CA GLU A 140 14.79 -8.21 -12.86
C GLU A 140 15.02 -9.54 -12.14
N LEU A 141 14.00 -10.39 -12.11
CA LEU A 141 14.08 -11.74 -11.55
C LEU A 141 14.20 -12.76 -12.69
N THR A 142 15.09 -13.74 -12.55
CA THR A 142 15.08 -14.89 -13.47
C THR A 142 13.83 -15.75 -13.22
N ALA A 143 13.52 -16.65 -14.15
CA ALA A 143 12.40 -17.58 -14.00
C ALA A 143 12.54 -18.46 -12.74
N GLU A 144 13.77 -18.88 -12.43
CA GLU A 144 14.07 -19.65 -11.22
C GLU A 144 13.87 -18.81 -9.96
N GLU A 145 14.33 -17.55 -9.95
CA GLU A 145 14.15 -16.64 -8.82
C GLU A 145 12.67 -16.31 -8.58
N LEU A 146 11.88 -16.11 -9.65
CA LEU A 146 10.44 -15.90 -9.56
C LEU A 146 9.71 -17.14 -9.01
N GLN A 147 10.13 -18.34 -9.43
CA GLN A 147 9.56 -19.58 -8.92
C GLN A 147 9.85 -19.77 -7.43
N GLU A 148 11.08 -19.49 -6.99
CA GLU A 148 11.45 -19.52 -5.57
C GLU A 148 10.65 -18.50 -4.75
N ALA A 149 10.49 -17.28 -5.27
CA ALA A 149 9.64 -16.25 -4.68
C ALA A 149 8.17 -16.70 -4.59
N MET A 150 7.65 -17.36 -5.63
CA MET A 150 6.29 -17.90 -5.65
C MET A 150 6.11 -19.00 -4.60
N ASP A 151 7.11 -19.85 -4.39
CA ASP A 151 7.09 -20.88 -3.34
C ASP A 151 7.17 -20.25 -1.94
N ALA A 152 8.02 -19.24 -1.74
CA ALA A 152 8.11 -18.49 -0.49
C ALA A 152 6.81 -17.73 -0.17
N PHE A 153 6.21 -17.07 -1.17
CA PHE A 153 4.92 -16.41 -1.08
C PHE A 153 3.82 -17.36 -0.62
N ARG A 154 3.78 -18.56 -1.22
CA ARG A 154 2.84 -19.62 -0.86
C ARG A 154 3.06 -20.14 0.57
N ARG A 155 4.31 -20.40 0.95
CA ARG A 155 4.66 -20.85 2.33
C ARG A 155 4.23 -19.83 3.38
N ALA A 156 4.54 -18.56 3.17
CA ALA A 156 4.21 -17.47 4.10
C ALA A 156 2.69 -17.31 4.33
N ARG A 157 1.88 -17.73 3.35
CA ARG A 157 0.41 -17.60 3.38
C ARG A 157 -0.32 -18.92 3.60
N GLY A 158 0.41 -20.01 3.87
CA GLY A 158 -0.19 -21.34 4.05
C GLY A 158 -0.80 -21.93 2.77
N LEU A 159 -0.47 -21.40 1.59
CA LEU A 159 -0.99 -21.82 0.29
C LEU A 159 -0.21 -23.04 -0.24
N LEU A 160 -0.15 -24.10 0.57
CA LEU A 160 0.70 -25.27 0.33
C LEU A 160 0.11 -26.25 -0.70
N THR A 161 -1.09 -25.98 -1.21
CA THR A 161 -1.76 -26.82 -2.20
C THR A 161 -2.25 -25.99 -3.38
N VAL A 162 -2.30 -26.61 -4.57
CA VAL A 162 -2.84 -25.97 -5.77
C VAL A 162 -4.28 -25.47 -5.56
N ARG A 163 -5.09 -26.24 -4.81
CA ARG A 163 -6.46 -25.84 -4.46
C ARG A 163 -6.47 -24.57 -3.61
N ALA A 164 -5.70 -24.54 -2.52
CA ALA A 164 -5.62 -23.36 -1.65
C ALA A 164 -5.17 -22.10 -2.41
N THR A 165 -4.19 -22.23 -3.31
CA THR A 165 -3.75 -21.11 -4.15
C THR A 165 -4.87 -20.65 -5.09
N ARG A 166 -5.59 -21.57 -5.74
CA ARG A 166 -6.71 -21.23 -6.64
C ARG A 166 -7.87 -20.58 -5.90
N ASP A 167 -8.22 -21.07 -4.72
CA ASP A 167 -9.27 -20.50 -3.88
C ASP A 167 -8.88 -19.08 -3.48
N TRP A 168 -7.65 -18.88 -3.00
CA TRP A 168 -7.11 -17.57 -2.63
C TRP A 168 -7.11 -16.58 -3.80
N MET A 169 -6.76 -17.04 -5.01
CA MET A 169 -6.80 -16.23 -6.24
C MET A 169 -8.24 -15.89 -6.62
N THR A 170 -9.15 -16.86 -6.55
CA THR A 170 -10.58 -16.68 -6.90
C THR A 170 -11.26 -15.69 -5.96
N GLU A 171 -11.02 -15.82 -4.64
CA GLU A 171 -11.51 -14.87 -3.63
C GLU A 171 -11.08 -13.42 -3.91
N ARG A 172 -9.94 -13.24 -4.59
CA ARG A 172 -9.33 -11.94 -4.90
C ARG A 172 -9.52 -11.52 -6.35
N GLY A 173 -10.22 -12.31 -7.16
CA GLY A 173 -10.41 -12.04 -8.58
C GLY A 173 -9.11 -12.01 -9.39
N LEU A 174 -8.09 -12.77 -8.96
CA LEU A 174 -6.77 -12.80 -9.57
C LEU A 174 -6.66 -13.97 -10.56
N ASP A 175 -6.04 -13.70 -11.72
CA ASP A 175 -5.52 -14.74 -12.59
C ASP A 175 -4.03 -15.00 -12.29
N HIS A 176 -3.43 -15.96 -13.00
CA HIS A 176 -2.04 -16.36 -12.75
C HIS A 176 -1.04 -15.25 -13.06
N ALA A 177 -1.28 -14.48 -14.13
CA ALA A 177 -0.42 -13.37 -14.50
C ALA A 177 -0.46 -12.27 -13.43
N ALA A 178 -1.64 -11.96 -12.89
CA ALA A 178 -1.77 -11.01 -11.79
C ALA A 178 -1.07 -11.50 -10.51
N LEU A 179 -1.11 -12.81 -10.23
CA LEU A 179 -0.35 -13.41 -9.12
C LEU A 179 1.17 -13.26 -9.34
N GLU A 180 1.68 -13.55 -10.54
CA GLU A 180 3.11 -13.37 -10.86
C GLU A 180 3.55 -11.92 -10.66
N VAL A 181 2.74 -10.94 -11.06
CA VAL A 181 3.02 -9.52 -10.83
C VAL A 181 3.13 -9.21 -9.33
N ILE A 182 2.20 -9.70 -8.50
CA ILE A 182 2.24 -9.50 -7.04
C ILE A 182 3.51 -10.12 -6.45
N VAL A 183 3.83 -11.36 -6.84
CA VAL A 183 5.01 -12.06 -6.33
C VAL A 183 6.29 -11.36 -6.76
N HIS A 184 6.36 -10.93 -8.02
CA HIS A 184 7.49 -10.16 -8.52
C HIS A 184 7.68 -8.87 -7.72
N GLN A 185 6.60 -8.13 -7.45
CA GLN A 185 6.66 -6.90 -6.64
C GLN A 185 7.17 -7.19 -5.22
N GLU A 186 6.65 -8.22 -4.53
CA GLU A 186 7.11 -8.58 -3.19
C GLU A 186 8.59 -8.99 -3.18
N ALA A 187 9.03 -9.75 -4.18
CA ALA A 187 10.42 -10.19 -4.31
C ALA A 187 11.37 -9.01 -4.65
N ALA A 188 10.93 -8.09 -5.51
CA ALA A 188 11.68 -6.88 -5.83
C ALA A 188 11.90 -6.01 -4.58
N ILE A 189 10.86 -5.82 -3.76
CA ILE A 189 10.95 -5.10 -2.48
C ILE A 189 11.90 -5.82 -1.52
N ALA A 190 11.82 -7.15 -1.42
CA ALA A 190 12.73 -7.92 -0.56
C ALA A 190 14.20 -7.80 -1.02
N ARG A 191 14.45 -7.77 -2.34
CA ARG A 191 15.80 -7.57 -2.89
C ARG A 191 16.31 -6.15 -2.68
N LEU A 192 15.45 -5.14 -2.85
CA LEU A 192 15.76 -3.76 -2.49
C LEU A 192 16.15 -3.66 -1.01
N ARG A 193 15.38 -4.30 -0.12
CA ARG A 193 15.66 -4.34 1.32
C ARG A 193 17.05 -4.90 1.61
N ARG A 194 17.38 -6.06 1.04
CA ARG A 194 18.72 -6.66 1.18
C ARG A 194 19.82 -5.76 0.63
N ARG A 195 19.60 -5.11 -0.52
CA ARG A 195 20.55 -4.15 -1.11
C ARG A 195 20.80 -2.95 -0.20
N VAL A 196 19.75 -2.39 0.40
CA VAL A 196 19.83 -1.26 1.34
C VAL A 196 20.51 -1.67 2.65
N ALA A 197 20.21 -2.88 3.14
CA ALA A 197 20.82 -3.41 4.35
C ALA A 197 22.30 -3.81 4.17
N GLY A 198 22.71 -4.15 2.94
CA GLY A 198 24.11 -4.48 2.61
C GLY A 198 24.70 -5.60 3.48
N GLU A 199 26.01 -5.49 3.78
CA GLU A 199 26.69 -6.35 4.76
C GLU A 199 26.50 -5.88 6.21
N ASP A 200 25.80 -4.76 6.43
CA ASP A 200 25.70 -4.09 7.73
C ASP A 200 24.90 -4.90 8.75
N ALA A 201 24.09 -5.87 8.32
CA ALA A 201 23.32 -6.71 9.23
C ALA A 201 24.21 -7.49 10.21
N ALA A 202 25.34 -8.04 9.74
CA ALA A 202 26.28 -8.76 10.60
C ALA A 202 27.04 -7.81 11.54
N GLY A 203 27.44 -6.64 11.03
CA GLY A 203 28.11 -5.60 11.83
C GLY A 203 27.23 -5.03 12.94
N LEU A 204 25.95 -4.76 12.63
CA LEU A 204 24.96 -4.29 13.61
C LEU A 204 24.66 -5.34 14.67
N PHE A 205 24.55 -6.61 14.29
CA PHE A 205 24.40 -7.69 15.26
C PHE A 205 25.63 -7.78 16.19
N ALA A 206 26.84 -7.72 15.64
CA ALA A 206 28.08 -7.81 16.43
C ALA A 206 28.27 -6.63 17.39
N ALA A 207 27.76 -5.44 17.04
CA ALA A 207 27.85 -4.24 17.88
C ALA A 207 26.95 -4.30 19.12
N ASP A 208 25.79 -4.96 19.03
CA ASP A 208 24.85 -5.11 20.15
C ASP A 208 24.07 -6.44 20.08
N PRO A 209 24.72 -7.60 20.35
CA PRO A 209 24.04 -8.89 20.28
C PRO A 209 22.88 -8.99 21.29
N GLY A 210 23.06 -8.42 22.49
CA GLY A 210 22.08 -8.48 23.57
C GLY A 210 20.81 -7.66 23.28
N GLY A 211 20.92 -6.56 22.55
CA GLY A 211 19.76 -5.81 22.07
C GLY A 211 18.87 -6.59 21.10
N HIS A 212 19.42 -7.64 20.48
CA HIS A 212 18.68 -8.55 19.60
C HIS A 212 18.08 -9.75 20.31
N ASP A 213 18.24 -9.89 21.64
CA ASP A 213 17.57 -10.94 22.41
C ASP A 213 16.05 -10.91 22.19
N ARG A 214 15.44 -12.09 22.09
CA ARG A 214 14.00 -12.24 21.91
C ARG A 214 13.33 -12.43 23.26
N LEU A 215 12.44 -11.51 23.61
CA LEU A 215 11.73 -11.51 24.88
C LEU A 215 10.28 -11.91 24.64
N SER A 216 9.84 -12.95 25.34
CA SER A 216 8.41 -13.24 25.49
C SER A 216 7.91 -12.35 26.64
N VAL A 217 6.97 -11.46 26.37
CA VAL A 217 6.52 -10.46 27.35
C VAL A 217 5.01 -10.44 27.51
N MET A 218 4.56 -9.93 28.66
CA MET A 218 3.19 -9.48 28.85
C MET A 218 3.16 -7.95 28.86
N ARG A 219 2.43 -7.35 27.92
CA ARG A 219 2.22 -5.90 27.84
C ARG A 219 0.90 -5.53 28.53
N LEU A 220 0.96 -4.65 29.52
CA LEU A 220 -0.18 -4.17 30.29
C LEU A 220 -0.34 -2.68 30.00
N ARG A 221 -1.37 -2.34 29.22
CA ARG A 221 -1.70 -0.95 28.89
C ARG A 221 -2.82 -0.45 29.79
N TYR A 222 -2.57 0.68 30.45
CA TYR A 222 -3.49 1.29 31.39
C TYR A 222 -4.20 2.50 30.77
N PRO A 223 -5.31 2.97 31.37
CA PRO A 223 -6.02 4.16 30.89
C PRO A 223 -5.19 5.45 30.97
N HIS A 224 -4.26 5.56 31.92
CA HIS A 224 -3.43 6.76 32.11
C HIS A 224 -2.05 6.44 32.71
N LEU A 225 -1.09 7.35 32.49
CA LEU A 225 0.33 7.14 32.80
C LEU A 225 0.58 6.89 34.30
N GLU A 226 -0.14 7.60 35.17
CA GLU A 226 -0.01 7.42 36.61
C GLU A 226 -0.43 6.01 37.09
N ALA A 227 -1.43 5.38 36.44
CA ALA A 227 -1.83 4.02 36.76
C ALA A 227 -0.72 3.04 36.36
N ALA A 228 -0.13 3.22 35.17
CA ALA A 228 1.00 2.40 34.72
C ALA A 228 2.21 2.54 35.67
N ARG A 229 2.51 3.75 36.15
CA ARG A 229 3.59 3.98 37.12
C ARG A 229 3.32 3.28 38.45
N ALA A 230 2.10 3.39 38.97
CA ALA A 230 1.69 2.72 40.22
C ALA A 230 1.74 1.19 40.07
N ALA A 231 1.25 0.66 38.96
CA ALA A 231 1.31 -0.77 38.66
C ALA A 231 2.74 -1.28 38.53
N ALA A 232 3.62 -0.55 37.84
CA ALA A 232 5.03 -0.90 37.75
C ALA A 232 5.70 -0.96 39.13
N ALA A 233 5.36 -0.06 40.05
CA ALA A 233 5.88 -0.10 41.42
C ALA A 233 5.35 -1.33 42.19
N ARG A 234 4.05 -1.64 42.11
CA ARG A 234 3.45 -2.82 42.75
C ARG A 234 4.05 -4.12 42.22
N LEU A 235 4.07 -4.29 40.90
CA LEU A 235 4.55 -5.50 40.24
C LEU A 235 6.04 -5.76 40.51
N ARG A 236 6.86 -4.71 40.69
CA ARG A 236 8.27 -4.85 41.09
C ARG A 236 8.47 -5.21 42.56
N ALA A 237 7.59 -4.75 43.44
CA ALA A 237 7.71 -5.00 44.87
C ALA A 237 7.43 -6.46 45.23
N GLU A 238 6.76 -7.20 44.34
CA GLU A 238 6.33 -8.56 44.58
C GLU A 238 7.13 -9.57 43.76
N ASP A 239 8.09 -10.20 44.41
CA ASP A 239 9.11 -11.06 43.81
C ASP A 239 8.60 -12.48 43.45
N ALA A 240 7.84 -12.62 42.37
CA ALA A 240 7.44 -13.94 41.87
C ALA A 240 7.15 -13.98 40.36
N ARG A 241 8.16 -14.41 39.59
CA ARG A 241 8.04 -14.76 38.16
C ARG A 241 6.89 -15.73 37.86
N ALA A 242 6.63 -16.69 38.76
CA ALA A 242 5.58 -17.69 38.61
C ALA A 242 4.15 -17.12 38.66
N ALA A 243 3.98 -15.89 39.17
CA ALA A 243 2.68 -15.26 39.35
C ALA A 243 2.35 -14.21 38.27
N ILE A 244 3.23 -13.95 37.30
CA ILE A 244 3.02 -12.86 36.32
C ILE A 244 1.69 -13.00 35.57
N PHE A 245 1.30 -14.22 35.17
CA PHE A 245 0.01 -14.43 34.51
C PHE A 245 -1.19 -14.11 35.42
N ALA A 246 -1.14 -14.53 36.68
CA ALA A 246 -2.19 -14.26 37.65
C ALA A 246 -2.31 -12.75 37.94
N LYS A 247 -1.16 -12.09 38.13
CA LYS A 247 -1.10 -10.64 38.35
C LYS A 247 -1.54 -9.84 37.14
N ALA A 248 -1.19 -10.27 35.93
CA ALA A 248 -1.66 -9.60 34.73
C ALA A 248 -3.19 -9.72 34.60
N ALA A 249 -3.76 -10.88 34.94
CA ALA A 249 -5.21 -11.03 35.00
C ALA A 249 -5.83 -10.12 36.07
N GLU A 250 -5.24 -10.03 37.27
CA GLU A 250 -5.67 -9.11 38.34
C GLU A 250 -5.62 -7.64 37.88
N GLU A 251 -4.53 -7.22 37.24
CA GLU A 251 -4.41 -5.86 36.67
C GLU A 251 -5.48 -5.58 35.59
N ALA A 252 -5.88 -6.58 34.82
CA ALA A 252 -6.99 -6.46 33.87
C ALA A 252 -8.35 -6.31 34.57
N PHE A 253 -8.63 -7.14 35.58
CA PHE A 253 -9.94 -7.17 36.26
C PHE A 253 -10.14 -6.02 37.26
N GLU A 254 -9.11 -5.66 38.03
CA GLU A 254 -9.20 -4.65 39.08
C GLU A 254 -8.89 -3.24 38.60
N TYR A 255 -7.90 -3.11 37.71
CA TYR A 255 -7.37 -1.80 37.27
C TYR A 255 -7.64 -1.50 35.80
N GLY A 256 -8.36 -2.39 35.10
CA GLY A 256 -8.80 -2.18 33.72
C GLY A 256 -7.66 -2.20 32.69
N ALA A 257 -6.55 -2.88 33.00
CA ALA A 257 -5.44 -3.00 32.06
C ALA A 257 -5.82 -3.86 30.83
N ASP A 258 -5.45 -3.39 29.63
CA ASP A 258 -5.46 -4.21 28.42
C ASP A 258 -4.16 -5.03 28.38
N VAL A 259 -4.31 -6.35 28.56
CA VAL A 259 -3.21 -7.28 28.74
C VAL A 259 -3.01 -8.11 27.48
N ARG A 260 -1.80 -8.04 26.90
CA ARG A 260 -1.48 -8.75 25.66
C ARG A 260 -0.12 -9.44 25.73
N PRO A 261 -0.06 -10.75 25.43
CA PRO A 261 1.22 -11.40 25.20
C PRO A 261 1.84 -10.87 23.90
N ALA A 262 3.16 -10.69 23.90
CA ALA A 262 3.91 -10.28 22.71
C ALA A 262 5.30 -10.92 22.69
N LEU A 263 5.85 -11.07 21.49
CA LEU A 263 7.25 -11.42 21.27
C LEU A 263 7.93 -10.18 20.69
N VAL A 264 9.01 -9.73 21.33
CA VAL A 264 9.69 -8.47 20.99
C VAL A 264 11.20 -8.65 21.09
N TYR A 265 11.96 -7.80 20.39
CA TYR A 265 13.40 -7.68 20.62
C TYR A 265 13.68 -6.79 21.83
N ARG A 266 14.73 -7.09 22.61
CA ARG A 266 15.11 -6.31 23.82
C ARG A 266 15.18 -4.82 23.54
N ARG A 267 15.83 -4.46 22.43
CA ARG A 267 16.00 -3.06 22.00
C ARG A 267 14.69 -2.30 21.79
N GLU A 268 13.58 -2.98 21.48
CA GLU A 268 12.27 -2.34 21.29
C GLU A 268 11.66 -1.85 22.60
N LEU A 269 12.12 -2.38 23.74
CA LEU A 269 11.66 -1.96 25.06
C LEU A 269 12.40 -0.72 25.57
N GLY A 270 13.40 -0.23 24.83
CA GLY A 270 14.19 0.93 25.23
C GLY A 270 15.38 0.58 26.15
N PRO A 271 16.16 1.60 26.54
CA PRO A 271 17.37 1.41 27.35
C PRO A 271 17.09 0.81 28.73
N GLU A 272 15.88 0.97 29.26
CA GLU A 272 15.45 0.43 30.56
C GLU A 272 15.44 -1.10 30.58
N ALA A 273 15.35 -1.73 29.40
CA ALA A 273 15.37 -3.18 29.25
C ALA A 273 16.76 -3.78 29.00
N ALA A 274 17.83 -2.96 28.94
CA ALA A 274 19.18 -3.41 28.58
C ALA A 274 19.67 -4.60 29.44
N GLY A 275 19.29 -4.64 30.71
CA GLY A 275 19.62 -5.73 31.63
C GLY A 275 18.43 -6.59 32.08
N ALA A 276 17.23 -6.40 31.50
CA ALA A 276 16.02 -7.05 32.00
C ALA A 276 16.07 -8.57 31.82
N GLY A 277 15.98 -9.30 32.92
CA GLY A 277 15.84 -10.74 32.99
C GLY A 277 14.39 -11.19 33.02
N ALA A 278 14.19 -12.51 32.95
CA ALA A 278 12.86 -13.07 33.10
C ALA A 278 12.37 -12.92 34.55
N GLY A 279 11.19 -12.34 34.73
CA GLY A 279 10.67 -11.88 36.02
C GLY A 279 10.61 -10.36 36.13
N ASP A 280 11.41 -9.65 35.35
CA ASP A 280 11.55 -8.20 35.49
C ASP A 280 10.37 -7.44 34.91
N VAL A 281 10.09 -6.29 35.52
CA VAL A 281 9.05 -5.36 35.11
C VAL A 281 9.70 -4.09 34.57
N VAL A 282 9.58 -3.90 33.26
CA VAL A 282 10.06 -2.72 32.54
C VAL A 282 8.89 -1.74 32.41
N ALA A 283 9.07 -0.52 32.92
CA ALA A 283 8.13 0.58 32.69
C ALA A 283 8.68 1.41 31.54
N GLY A 284 7.85 1.73 30.55
CA GLY A 284 8.28 2.62 29.48
C GLY A 284 8.59 4.01 30.03
N SER A 285 9.68 4.62 29.57
CA SER A 285 10.00 6.03 29.86
C SER A 285 9.23 7.02 28.97
N GLY A 286 8.45 6.51 28.00
CA GLY A 286 7.62 7.29 27.11
C GLY A 286 6.32 7.81 27.74
N PRO A 287 5.54 8.59 27.00
CA PRO A 287 4.24 9.09 27.44
C PRO A 287 3.16 7.99 27.50
N GLU A 288 3.44 6.81 26.95
CA GLU A 288 2.49 5.71 26.89
C GLU A 288 2.27 5.08 28.27
N PRO A 289 1.00 4.84 28.68
CA PRO A 289 0.67 4.18 29.93
C PRO A 289 0.89 2.66 29.84
N LEU A 290 2.14 2.23 29.64
CA LEU A 290 2.51 0.84 29.35
C LEU A 290 3.49 0.28 30.39
N VAL A 291 3.18 -0.91 30.90
CA VAL A 291 4.08 -1.74 31.71
C VAL A 291 4.33 -3.06 31.00
N THR A 292 5.58 -3.50 30.95
CA THR A 292 5.98 -4.75 30.30
C THR A 292 6.61 -5.69 31.31
N CYS A 293 6.04 -6.88 31.46
CA CYS A 293 6.60 -7.94 32.30
C CYS A 293 7.33 -8.95 31.41
N VAL A 294 8.60 -9.23 31.70
CA VAL A 294 9.42 -10.17 30.92
C VAL A 294 9.20 -11.59 31.42
N LEU A 295 8.68 -12.47 30.57
CA LEU A 295 8.39 -13.87 30.93
C LEU A 295 9.60 -14.78 30.68
N GLU A 296 10.30 -14.52 29.58
CA GLU A 296 11.43 -15.30 29.09
C GLU A 296 12.34 -14.40 28.25
N VAL A 297 13.65 -14.66 28.34
CA VAL A 297 14.68 -14.07 27.48
C VAL A 297 15.33 -15.22 26.71
N ARG A 298 15.35 -15.13 25.38
CA ARG A 298 16.08 -16.04 24.49
C ARG A 298 17.24 -15.28 23.86
N PRO A 299 18.50 -15.65 24.17
CA PRO A 299 19.66 -15.01 23.57
C PRO A 299 19.63 -15.08 22.05
N ALA A 300 19.98 -13.98 21.40
CA ALA A 300 19.98 -13.94 19.96
C ALA A 300 21.16 -14.69 19.34
N VAL A 301 20.88 -15.34 18.23
CA VAL A 301 21.87 -15.90 17.31
C VAL A 301 21.65 -15.26 15.95
N LEU A 302 22.72 -15.11 15.16
CA LEU A 302 22.60 -14.58 13.80
C LEU A 302 22.06 -15.65 12.84
N ASP A 303 20.81 -16.04 13.06
CA ASP A 303 20.01 -16.86 12.17
C ASP A 303 19.29 -16.00 11.12
N ASP A 304 18.60 -16.65 10.17
CA ASP A 304 17.89 -15.97 9.09
C ASP A 304 16.78 -15.04 9.61
N GLU A 305 16.13 -15.40 10.72
CA GLU A 305 15.06 -14.60 11.30
C GLU A 305 15.61 -13.32 11.94
N THR A 306 16.68 -13.42 12.72
CA THR A 306 17.36 -12.27 13.33
C THR A 306 17.97 -11.37 12.27
N ARG A 307 18.57 -11.97 11.22
CA ARG A 307 19.06 -11.23 10.05
C ARG A 307 17.92 -10.45 9.39
N GLN A 308 16.81 -11.10 9.07
CA GLN A 308 15.67 -10.44 8.41
C GLN A 308 15.10 -9.29 9.26
N ALA A 309 15.04 -9.45 10.58
CA ALA A 309 14.60 -8.40 11.49
C ALA A 309 15.56 -7.20 11.50
N ILE A 310 16.87 -7.44 11.47
CA ILE A 310 17.88 -6.39 11.37
C ILE A 310 17.76 -5.66 10.02
N GLU A 311 17.64 -6.40 8.92
CA GLU A 311 17.47 -5.84 7.57
C GLU A 311 16.20 -5.00 7.46
N ASN A 312 15.08 -5.46 8.03
CA ASN A 312 13.83 -4.70 8.08
C ASN A 312 14.05 -3.36 8.80
N ARG A 313 14.73 -3.37 9.95
CA ARG A 313 15.02 -2.14 10.71
C ARG A 313 15.90 -1.17 9.92
N ILE A 314 16.98 -1.65 9.30
CA ILE A 314 17.85 -0.80 8.47
C ILE A 314 17.06 -0.15 7.34
N PHE A 315 16.15 -0.92 6.74
CA PHE A 315 15.29 -0.45 5.67
C PHE A 315 14.26 0.57 6.14
N ASP A 316 13.66 0.37 7.32
CA ASP A 316 12.77 1.33 7.94
C ASP A 316 13.50 2.65 8.27
N ASP A 317 14.73 2.57 8.79
CA ASP A 317 15.60 3.73 9.05
C ASP A 317 15.97 4.46 7.75
N TRP A 318 16.22 3.71 6.68
CA TRP A 318 16.46 4.28 5.35
C TRP A 318 15.21 4.98 4.78
N LEU A 319 14.02 4.36 4.89
CA LEU A 319 12.75 4.97 4.51
C LEU A 319 12.46 6.24 5.30
N ALA A 320 12.71 6.23 6.61
CA ALA A 320 12.53 7.41 7.47
C ALA A 320 13.41 8.59 7.02
N ARG A 321 14.67 8.34 6.67
CA ARG A 321 15.57 9.37 6.11
C ARG A 321 15.08 9.88 4.76
N ARG A 322 14.77 8.97 3.81
CA ARG A 322 14.25 9.34 2.49
C ARG A 322 12.98 10.18 2.59
N ARG A 323 12.08 9.82 3.50
CA ARG A 323 10.83 10.53 3.78
C ARG A 323 11.06 11.92 4.36
N ALA A 324 12.04 12.07 5.26
CA ALA A 324 12.38 13.38 5.83
C ALA A 324 12.91 14.37 4.77
N GLU A 325 13.60 13.85 3.75
CA GLU A 325 14.19 14.63 2.64
C GLU A 325 13.23 14.81 1.45
N ALA A 326 12.17 14.00 1.35
CA ALA A 326 11.27 14.01 0.22
C ALA A 326 10.40 15.29 0.15
N SER A 327 10.19 15.78 -1.08
CA SER A 327 9.17 16.79 -1.37
C SER A 327 7.81 16.10 -1.52
N VAL A 328 6.95 16.23 -0.51
CA VAL A 328 5.61 15.62 -0.50
C VAL A 328 4.56 16.70 -0.75
N GLU A 329 3.85 16.59 -1.87
CA GLU A 329 2.70 17.42 -2.22
C GLU A 329 1.42 16.56 -2.20
N TRP A 330 0.42 17.02 -1.44
CA TRP A 330 -0.87 16.34 -1.35
C TRP A 330 -1.84 16.98 -2.35
N MET A 331 -2.34 16.17 -3.29
CA MET A 331 -3.28 16.63 -4.32
C MET A 331 -4.73 16.74 -3.82
N TRP A 332 -4.96 16.46 -2.53
CA TRP A 332 -6.26 16.55 -1.87
C TRP A 332 -6.09 16.97 -0.40
N GLY A 333 -7.17 17.45 0.23
CA GLY A 333 -7.19 17.91 1.62
C GLY A 333 -6.95 19.41 1.78
N THR A 334 -7.18 19.94 2.98
CA THR A 334 -6.96 21.36 3.29
C THR A 334 -5.52 21.63 3.70
N ALA A 335 -4.99 22.83 3.42
CA ALA A 335 -3.62 23.22 3.76
C ALA A 335 -3.26 22.99 5.24
N ARG A 336 -4.23 23.12 6.14
CA ARG A 336 -4.05 22.85 7.58
C ARG A 336 -3.83 21.36 7.86
N ARG A 337 -4.62 20.47 7.24
CA ARG A 337 -4.55 19.00 7.45
C ARG A 337 -3.30 18.43 6.80
N THR A 338 -3.02 18.83 5.56
CA THR A 338 -1.83 18.40 4.83
C THR A 338 -0.55 18.87 5.52
N GLY A 339 -0.53 20.09 6.06
CA GLY A 339 0.61 20.61 6.82
C GLY A 339 0.91 19.86 8.12
N SER A 340 -0.12 19.38 8.83
CA SER A 340 0.05 18.56 10.05
C SER A 340 0.65 17.19 9.72
N VAL A 341 0.12 16.50 8.71
CA VAL A 341 0.63 15.20 8.29
C VAL A 341 2.02 15.30 7.69
N THR A 342 2.30 16.26 6.82
CA THR A 342 3.66 16.46 6.26
C THR A 342 4.69 16.76 7.35
N ARG A 343 4.29 17.43 8.44
CA ARG A 343 5.16 17.59 9.61
C ARG A 343 5.39 16.26 10.31
N ALA A 344 4.35 15.46 10.54
CA ALA A 344 4.44 14.14 11.14
C ALA A 344 5.37 13.19 10.34
N LEU A 345 5.35 13.26 9.00
CA LEU A 345 6.25 12.49 8.14
C LEU A 345 7.75 12.78 8.41
N ARG A 346 8.08 13.99 8.87
CA ARG A 346 9.47 14.42 9.13
C ARG A 346 9.95 14.09 10.54
N VAL A 347 9.04 13.70 11.44
CA VAL A 347 9.41 13.28 12.79
C VAL A 347 9.74 11.78 12.74
N PRO A 348 10.92 11.33 13.23
CA PRO A 348 11.23 9.92 13.31
C PRO A 348 10.22 9.19 14.22
N ASP A 349 9.90 7.93 13.92
CA ASP A 349 8.79 7.10 14.44
C ASP A 349 8.77 6.86 15.98
N GLY A 350 9.47 7.66 16.78
CA GLY A 350 9.46 7.61 18.26
C GLY A 350 8.46 8.52 18.96
N SER A 351 7.52 9.19 18.25
CA SER A 351 6.64 10.20 18.86
C SER A 351 5.16 10.15 18.45
N HIS A 352 4.66 9.04 17.91
CA HIS A 352 3.23 8.89 17.62
C HIS A 352 2.45 8.41 18.85
N GLY A 353 2.33 9.31 19.84
CA GLY A 353 1.56 9.07 21.07
C GLY A 353 0.94 10.32 21.69
N ALA A 354 0.88 11.45 20.97
CA ALA A 354 0.22 12.66 21.46
C ALA A 354 -0.77 13.17 20.41
N SER A 355 -2.00 12.64 20.45
CA SER A 355 -3.14 13.30 19.82
C SER A 355 -3.43 14.56 20.64
N GLU A 356 -3.11 15.73 20.09
CA GLU A 356 -3.49 17.03 20.66
C GLU A 356 -5.03 17.10 20.71
N ALA A 357 -5.56 17.11 21.94
CA ALA A 357 -6.95 17.41 22.20
C ALA A 357 -7.29 18.80 21.62
N SER A 358 -8.26 18.83 20.70
CA SER A 358 -8.85 20.06 20.20
C SER A 358 -9.58 20.77 21.35
N PRO A 359 -9.43 22.10 21.52
CA PRO A 359 -10.18 22.82 22.53
C PRO A 359 -11.63 22.91 22.05
N ALA A 360 -12.54 22.36 22.87
CA ALA A 360 -13.97 22.54 22.69
C ALA A 360 -14.28 24.05 22.82
N ALA A 361 -14.78 24.64 21.74
CA ALA A 361 -15.47 25.91 21.78
C ALA A 361 -16.90 25.66 22.26
N GLY A 362 -17.34 26.39 23.28
CA GLY A 362 -18.76 26.51 23.63
C GLY A 362 -19.01 26.77 25.11
N GLY A 363 -19.34 28.02 25.45
CA GLY A 363 -19.85 28.44 26.76
C GLY A 363 -19.32 29.79 27.19
#